data_AF-A0A314KUP5-F1
#
_entry.id   AF-A0A314KUP5-F1
#
_cell.length_a   1.000
_cell.length_b   1.000
_cell.length_c   1.000
_cell.angle_alpha   90.00
_cell.angle_beta   90.00
_cell.angle_gamma   90.00
#
_symmetry.space_group_name_H-M   'P 1'
#
loop_
_entity.id
_entity.type
_entity.pdbx_description
1 polymer ?
#
loop_
_entity_poly.entity_id
_entity_poly.type
_entity_poly.pdbx_seq_one_letter_code
_entity_poly.pdbx_strand_id
1 'polypeptide(L)'
;VYSRRRESNDTCPTIVPLSSDPPLPNPIEKLDLPISLCKGIRTCKSTYSIASFVSYDHLFSTSRSMIAFLDSISVPKTMKEALNHPGWFDAMLEEIHTLEDNHMWDLVDLPKGKKPVFTVKVNPDGYVARLKAR
;
A
#
# COMPACT_ATOMS: atom_id res chain seq x y z
N VAL A 1 -6.72 11.58 -6.35
CA VAL A 1 -6.63 10.13 -6.08
C VAL A 1 -7.93 9.49 -6.49
N TYR A 2 -7.87 8.31 -7.08
CA TYR A 2 -9.06 7.62 -7.53
C TYR A 2 -9.72 6.84 -6.39
N SER A 3 -11.04 6.92 -6.29
CA SER A 3 -11.84 6.11 -5.37
C SER A 3 -12.78 5.23 -6.16
N ARG A 4 -13.01 4.00 -5.69
CA ARG A 4 -14.00 3.11 -6.31
C ARG A 4 -15.37 3.76 -6.17
N ARG A 5 -16.10 3.91 -7.28
CA ARG A 5 -17.50 4.35 -7.29
C ARG A 5 -18.31 3.36 -6.46
N ARG A 6 -19.06 3.86 -5.48
CA ARG A 6 -20.01 3.01 -4.75
C ARG A 6 -21.23 2.82 -5.64
N GLU A 7 -21.56 1.58 -5.97
CA GLU A 7 -22.89 1.26 -6.50
C GLU A 7 -23.88 1.46 -5.35
N SER A 8 -24.68 2.52 -5.43
CA SER A 8 -25.82 2.73 -4.53
C SER A 8 -26.91 1.75 -4.92
N ASN A 9 -26.90 0.57 -4.31
CA ASN A 9 -28.11 -0.25 -4.22
C ASN A 9 -28.99 0.37 -3.13
N ASP A 10 -29.72 1.43 -3.48
CA ASP A 10 -30.69 2.07 -2.61
C ASP A 10 -31.92 1.17 -2.44
N THR A 11 -31.88 0.30 -1.43
CA THR A 11 -33.09 -0.22 -0.80
C THR A 11 -33.06 0.17 0.68
N CYS A 12 -33.72 1.28 1.02
CA CYS A 12 -34.08 1.57 2.41
C CYS A 12 -35.22 0.62 2.85
N PRO A 13 -35.25 0.26 4.15
CA PRO A 13 -36.51 0.42 4.86
C PRO A 13 -36.35 1.16 6.20
N THR A 14 -37.16 2.22 6.30
CA THR A 14 -38.02 2.66 7.42
C THR A 14 -37.58 2.38 8.87
N ILE A 15 -37.41 3.51 9.59
CA ILE A 15 -37.28 3.66 11.05
C ILE A 15 -38.62 3.40 11.76
N VAL A 16 -38.62 2.65 12.87
CA VAL A 16 -39.52 2.86 14.04
C VAL A 16 -38.86 2.30 15.34
N PRO A 17 -39.29 2.65 16.57
CA PRO A 17 -38.50 3.48 17.48
C PRO A 17 -38.08 2.82 18.81
N LEU A 18 -37.15 3.52 19.47
CA LEU A 18 -36.71 3.54 20.88
C LEU A 18 -37.43 2.62 21.90
N SER A 19 -36.66 1.75 22.55
CA SER A 19 -36.93 1.26 23.92
C SER A 19 -35.63 1.30 24.72
N SER A 20 -35.71 1.97 25.87
CA SER A 20 -34.63 2.25 26.82
C SER A 20 -34.42 1.07 27.76
N ASP A 21 -33.17 0.62 27.92
CA ASP A 21 -32.60 0.11 29.18
C ASP A 21 -31.07 0.01 29.04
N PRO A 22 -30.25 0.39 30.05
CA PRO A 22 -28.81 0.27 29.99
C PRO A 22 -28.34 -1.08 30.59
N PRO A 23 -27.66 -1.97 29.84
CA PRO A 23 -26.99 -3.11 30.44
C PRO A 23 -25.57 -2.72 30.91
N LEU A 24 -25.23 -3.20 32.11
CA LEU A 24 -23.90 -3.16 32.73
C LEU A 24 -22.77 -3.60 31.75
N PRO A 25 -21.51 -3.14 31.92
CA PRO A 25 -20.44 -3.42 30.98
C PRO A 25 -20.04 -4.91 31.06
N ASN A 26 -20.46 -5.68 30.07
CA ASN A 26 -20.07 -7.08 29.91
C ASN A 26 -18.65 -7.19 29.33
N PRO A 27 -17.77 -8.07 29.86
CA PRO A 27 -16.42 -8.33 29.31
C PRO A 27 -16.40 -8.90 27.87
N ILE A 28 -17.57 -9.08 27.25
CA ILE A 28 -17.80 -9.83 26.01
C ILE A 28 -17.49 -8.97 24.76
N GLU A 29 -17.52 -7.64 24.85
CA GLU A 29 -17.27 -6.73 23.71
C GLU A 29 -15.89 -6.90 23.05
N LYS A 30 -14.96 -7.58 23.72
CA LYS A 30 -13.62 -7.81 23.18
C LYS A 30 -13.54 -8.97 22.18
N LEU A 31 -14.52 -9.87 22.14
CA LEU A 31 -14.54 -11.04 21.26
C LEU A 31 -15.13 -10.74 19.88
N ASP A 32 -15.95 -9.69 19.76
CA ASP A 32 -16.61 -9.28 18.49
C ASP A 32 -15.81 -8.23 17.71
N LEU A 33 -14.68 -7.76 18.25
CA LEU A 33 -13.78 -6.87 17.53
C LEU A 33 -13.03 -7.66 16.44
N PRO A 34 -12.79 -7.06 15.24
CA PRO A 34 -11.98 -7.71 14.22
C PRO A 34 -10.58 -7.99 14.75
N ILE A 35 -9.96 -9.07 14.26
CA ILE A 35 -8.64 -9.57 14.71
C ILE A 35 -7.58 -8.45 14.74
N SER A 36 -7.68 -7.49 13.82
CA SER A 36 -6.79 -6.31 13.73
C SER A 36 -6.87 -5.37 14.95
N LEU A 37 -8.02 -5.31 15.63
CA LEU A 37 -8.25 -4.50 16.84
C LEU A 37 -7.96 -5.29 18.12
N CYS A 38 -8.09 -6.62 18.09
CA CYS A 38 -7.82 -7.48 19.25
C CYS A 38 -6.33 -7.59 19.58
N LYS A 39 -5.45 -7.41 18.59
CA LYS A 39 -4.00 -7.41 18.77
C LYS A 39 -3.49 -5.97 18.81
N GLY A 40 -3.14 -5.49 20.01
CA GLY A 40 -2.45 -4.21 20.16
C GLY A 40 -1.14 -4.18 19.34
N ILE A 41 -0.77 -2.99 18.87
CA ILE A 41 0.48 -2.77 18.11
C ILE A 41 1.65 -3.10 19.04
N ARG A 42 2.40 -4.16 18.72
CA ARG A 42 3.63 -4.50 19.43
C ARG A 42 4.78 -3.70 18.84
N THR A 43 5.37 -2.79 19.62
CA THR A 43 6.61 -2.12 19.23
C THR A 43 7.81 -2.95 19.66
N CYS A 44 8.40 -3.69 18.72
CA CYS A 44 9.67 -4.39 18.94
C CYS A 44 10.82 -3.40 18.67
N LYS A 45 11.44 -2.85 19.72
CA LYS A 45 12.69 -2.10 19.56
C LYS A 45 13.85 -3.10 19.51
N SER A 46 14.26 -3.49 18.30
CA SER A 46 15.49 -4.27 18.13
C SER A 46 16.70 -3.38 18.43
N THR A 47 17.54 -3.78 19.38
CA THR A 47 18.79 -3.09 19.73
C THR A 47 19.80 -3.11 18.58
N TYR A 48 19.65 -4.06 17.66
CA TYR A 48 20.57 -4.31 16.55
C TYR A 48 19.81 -4.23 15.22
N SER A 49 20.31 -3.43 14.29
CA SER A 49 19.78 -3.41 12.93
C SER A 49 20.23 -4.65 12.19
N ILE A 50 19.32 -5.37 11.53
CA ILE A 50 19.70 -6.54 10.72
C ILE A 50 20.73 -6.14 9.66
N ALA A 51 20.61 -4.93 9.10
CA ALA A 51 21.51 -4.41 8.07
C ALA A 51 22.99 -4.36 8.51
N SER A 52 23.29 -4.24 9.81
CA SER A 52 24.67 -4.26 10.29
C SER A 52 25.30 -5.66 10.36
N PHE A 53 24.52 -6.71 10.12
CA PHE A 53 24.96 -8.11 10.19
C PHE A 53 24.75 -8.88 8.87
N VAL A 54 24.40 -8.20 7.78
CA VAL A 54 24.30 -8.81 6.44
C VAL A 54 25.68 -8.74 5.76
N SER A 55 26.26 -9.90 5.41
CA SER A 55 27.45 -10.00 4.54
C SER A 55 27.10 -10.73 3.26
N TYR A 56 27.69 -10.27 2.14
CA TYR A 56 27.55 -10.86 0.82
C TYR A 56 28.80 -11.63 0.37
N ASP A 57 29.77 -11.89 1.26
CA ASP A 57 31.10 -12.42 0.91
C ASP A 57 31.08 -13.89 0.50
N HIS A 58 30.07 -14.64 0.95
CA HIS A 58 29.89 -16.06 0.62
C HIS A 58 28.89 -16.29 -0.53
N LEU A 59 28.43 -15.22 -1.18
CA LEU A 59 27.56 -15.33 -2.34
C LEU A 59 28.38 -15.53 -3.62
N PHE A 60 27.82 -16.28 -4.56
CA PHE A 60 28.39 -16.39 -5.91
C PHE A 60 28.42 -15.02 -6.59
N SER A 61 29.37 -14.81 -7.51
CA SER A 61 29.57 -13.53 -8.20
C SER A 61 28.30 -13.02 -8.87
N THR A 62 27.56 -13.90 -9.56
CA THR A 62 26.28 -13.56 -10.22
C THR A 62 25.22 -13.09 -9.24
N SER A 63 25.13 -13.70 -8.05
CA SER A 63 24.19 -13.27 -7.02
C SER A 63 24.56 -11.90 -6.46
N ARG A 64 25.85 -11.64 -6.23
CA ARG A 64 26.33 -10.33 -5.77
C ARG A 64 26.05 -9.24 -6.80
N SER A 65 26.29 -9.49 -8.09
CA SER A 65 25.99 -8.54 -9.16
C SER A 65 24.50 -8.24 -9.25
N MET A 66 23.65 -9.25 -9.09
CA MET A 66 22.20 -9.08 -9.09
C MET A 66 21.74 -8.21 -7.91
N ILE A 67 22.24 -8.47 -6.70
CA ILE A 67 21.91 -7.67 -5.52
C ILE A 67 22.38 -6.22 -5.68
N ALA A 68 23.61 -6.01 -6.16
CA ALA A 68 24.13 -4.67 -6.41
C ALA A 68 23.31 -3.92 -7.48
N PHE A 69 22.84 -4.61 -8.52
CA PHE A 69 21.92 -4.04 -9.50
C PHE A 69 20.61 -3.63 -8.83
N LEU A 70 19.98 -4.50 -8.03
CA LEU A 70 18.73 -4.18 -7.33
C LEU A 70 18.86 -2.98 -6.40
N ASP A 71 19.96 -2.91 -5.63
CA ASP A 71 20.25 -1.79 -4.72
C ASP A 71 20.51 -0.48 -5.47
N SER A 72 20.99 -0.55 -6.72
CA SER A 72 21.20 0.64 -7.56
C SER A 72 19.90 1.28 -8.08
N ILE A 73 18.78 0.54 -8.05
CA ILE A 73 17.49 1.04 -8.55
C ILE A 73 16.90 2.04 -7.55
N SER A 74 16.88 3.32 -7.92
CA SER A 74 16.27 4.37 -7.11
C SER A 74 14.75 4.40 -7.25
N VAL A 75 14.04 4.09 -6.16
CA VAL A 75 12.59 4.26 -6.07
C VAL A 75 12.28 5.69 -5.59
N PRO A 76 11.48 6.48 -6.33
CA PRO A 76 11.16 7.84 -5.95
C PRO A 76 10.32 7.84 -4.67
N LYS A 77 10.61 8.80 -3.79
CA LYS A 77 9.87 8.99 -2.54
C LYS A 77 8.82 10.10 -2.68
N THR A 78 8.97 10.93 -3.71
CA THR A 78 8.10 12.07 -3.96
C THR A 78 7.60 12.08 -5.40
N MET A 79 6.44 12.68 -5.63
CA MET A 79 5.88 12.85 -6.96
C MET A 79 6.83 13.63 -7.87
N LYS A 80 7.53 14.64 -7.34
CA LYS A 80 8.49 15.44 -8.10
C LYS A 80 9.66 14.61 -8.62
N GLU A 81 10.20 13.72 -7.80
CA GLU A 81 11.26 12.78 -8.25
C GLU A 81 10.76 11.85 -9.35
N ALA A 82 9.53 11.32 -9.19
CA ALA A 82 8.91 10.45 -10.20
C ALA A 82 8.68 11.19 -11.53
N LEU A 83 8.21 12.43 -11.50
CA LEU A 83 7.97 13.26 -12.68
C LEU A 83 9.26 13.60 -13.45
N ASN A 84 10.39 13.64 -12.76
CA ASN A 84 11.69 13.94 -13.39
C ASN A 84 12.30 12.73 -14.11
N HIS A 85 11.77 11.52 -13.92
CA HIS A 85 12.28 10.30 -14.53
C HIS A 85 11.25 9.76 -15.55
N PRO A 86 11.62 9.63 -16.83
CA PRO A 86 10.66 9.31 -17.89
C PRO A 86 9.92 7.98 -17.64
N GLY A 87 10.62 6.93 -17.21
CA GLY A 87 9.96 5.65 -16.92
C GLY A 87 8.96 5.70 -15.76
N TRP A 88 9.12 6.61 -14.79
CA TRP A 88 8.17 6.76 -13.69
C TRP A 88 6.98 7.64 -14.11
N PHE A 89 7.23 8.66 -14.94
CA PHE A 89 6.19 9.45 -15.59
C PHE A 89 5.27 8.57 -16.43
N ASP A 90 5.84 7.72 -17.30
CA ASP A 90 5.08 6.80 -18.14
C ASP A 90 4.25 5.82 -17.30
N ALA A 91 4.81 5.30 -16.20
CA ALA A 91 4.08 4.41 -15.29
C ALA A 91 2.89 5.11 -14.61
N MET A 92 2.99 6.40 -14.31
CA MET A 92 1.85 7.16 -13.78
C MET A 92 0.77 7.37 -14.85
N LEU A 93 1.17 7.68 -16.08
CA LEU A 93 0.22 7.83 -17.20
C LEU A 93 -0.49 6.52 -17.50
N GLU A 94 0.22 5.40 -17.49
CA GLU A 94 -0.37 4.07 -17.70
C GLU A 94 -1.41 3.74 -16.62
N GLU A 95 -1.14 4.05 -15.35
CA GLU A 95 -2.12 3.86 -14.27
C GLU A 95 -3.35 4.77 -14.46
N ILE A 96 -3.16 6.03 -14.85
CA ILE A 96 -4.26 6.97 -15.14
C ILE A 96 -5.15 6.40 -16.26
N HIS A 97 -4.56 6.02 -17.39
CA HIS A 97 -5.29 5.44 -18.52
C HIS A 97 -6.04 4.16 -18.12
N THR A 98 -5.38 3.27 -17.38
CA THR A 98 -6.01 2.04 -16.88
C THR A 98 -7.22 2.33 -15.98
N LEU A 99 -7.17 3.40 -15.19
CA LEU A 99 -8.29 3.78 -14.33
C LEU A 99 -9.44 4.42 -15.12
N GLU A 100 -9.13 5.22 -16.14
CA GLU A 100 -10.11 5.81 -17.06
C GLU A 100 -10.88 4.73 -17.84
N ASP A 101 -10.17 3.75 -18.40
CA ASP A 101 -10.74 2.62 -19.14
C ASP A 101 -11.71 1.80 -18.27
N ASN A 102 -11.41 1.68 -16.97
CA ASN A 102 -12.20 0.86 -16.06
C ASN A 102 -13.55 1.49 -15.67
N HIS A 103 -13.84 2.75 -16.02
CA HIS A 103 -15.10 3.50 -15.80
C HIS A 103 -15.73 3.45 -14.39
N MET A 104 -15.07 2.81 -13.43
CA MET A 104 -15.52 2.49 -12.07
C MET A 104 -14.84 3.37 -11.01
N TRP A 105 -13.99 4.30 -11.44
CA TRP A 105 -13.17 5.11 -10.56
C TRP A 105 -13.50 6.58 -10.73
N ASP A 106 -13.77 7.26 -9.62
CA ASP A 106 -14.02 8.70 -9.61
C ASP A 106 -12.76 9.42 -9.10
N LEU A 107 -12.42 10.54 -9.74
CA LEU A 107 -11.32 11.39 -9.29
C LEU A 107 -11.76 12.17 -8.05
N VAL A 108 -11.05 11.97 -6.94
CA VAL A 108 -11.30 12.62 -5.65
C VAL A 108 -10.03 13.33 -5.18
N ASP A 109 -10.17 14.35 -4.34
CA ASP A 109 -9.04 14.98 -3.67
C ASP A 109 -8.20 13.96 -2.88
N LEU A 110 -6.90 14.22 -2.78
CA LEU A 110 -5.99 13.38 -2.00
C LEU A 110 -6.40 13.44 -0.51
N PRO A 111 -6.87 12.34 0.10
CA PRO A 111 -7.22 12.34 1.51
C PRO A 111 -6.00 12.60 2.40
N LYS A 112 -6.23 13.27 3.54
CA LYS A 112 -5.18 13.64 4.49
C LYS A 112 -4.38 12.41 4.93
N GLY A 113 -3.05 12.52 4.86
CA GLY A 113 -2.12 11.48 5.31
C GLY A 113 -1.87 10.34 4.31
N LYS A 114 -2.47 10.36 3.12
CA LYS A 114 -2.12 9.43 2.04
C LYS A 114 -0.99 10.01 1.17
N LYS A 115 -0.17 9.12 0.62
CA LYS A 115 0.96 9.43 -0.26
C LYS A 115 0.97 8.43 -1.42
N PRO A 116 1.44 8.83 -2.61
CA PRO A 116 1.60 7.91 -3.72
C PRO A 116 2.64 6.83 -3.37
N VAL A 117 2.45 5.64 -3.95
CA VAL A 117 3.29 4.46 -3.77
C VAL A 117 3.91 4.09 -5.11
N PHE A 118 5.23 4.02 -5.13
CA PHE A 118 6.01 3.60 -6.29
C PHE A 118 6.58 2.21 -6.05
N THR A 119 6.55 1.35 -7.06
CA THR A 119 7.02 -0.03 -6.96
C THR A 119 7.71 -0.45 -8.26
N VAL A 120 8.86 -1.10 -8.12
CA VAL A 120 9.61 -1.69 -9.24
C VAL A 120 9.28 -3.18 -9.27
N LYS A 121 8.86 -3.69 -10.43
CA LYS A 121 8.79 -5.12 -10.71
C LYS A 121 10.03 -5.53 -11.47
N VAL A 122 10.69 -6.57 -10.98
CA VAL A 122 11.90 -7.13 -11.58
C VAL A 122 11.59 -8.55 -12.06
N ASN A 123 12.13 -8.92 -13.20
CA ASN A 123 12.03 -10.26 -13.77
C ASN A 123 13.03 -11.23 -13.08
N PRO A 124 12.89 -12.56 -13.28
CA PRO A 124 13.86 -13.53 -12.75
C PRO A 124 15.29 -13.38 -13.31
N ASP A 125 15.42 -12.74 -14.47
CA ASP A 125 16.70 -12.39 -15.10
C ASP A 125 17.40 -11.20 -14.42
N GLY A 126 16.74 -10.55 -13.46
CA GLY A 126 17.25 -9.39 -12.73
C GLY A 126 16.95 -8.05 -13.39
N TYR A 127 16.37 -7.99 -14.59
CA TYR A 127 16.06 -6.72 -15.26
C TYR A 127 14.71 -6.14 -14.81
N VAL A 128 14.58 -4.81 -14.88
CA VAL A 128 13.32 -4.12 -14.57
C VAL A 128 12.26 -4.51 -15.59
N ALA A 129 11.24 -5.23 -15.12
CA ALA A 129 10.11 -5.66 -15.92
C ALA A 129 9.10 -4.52 -16.11
N ARG A 130 8.78 -3.81 -15.03
CA ARG A 130 7.77 -2.76 -15.03
C ARG A 130 7.90 -1.83 -13.83
N LEU A 131 7.71 -0.53 -14.07
CA LEU A 131 7.52 0.47 -13.03
C LEU A 131 6.02 0.64 -12.75
N LYS A 132 5.63 0.82 -11.50
CA LYS A 132 4.24 1.02 -11.08
C LYS A 132 4.11 2.20 -10.12
N ALA A 133 3.16 3.08 -10.39
CA ALA A 133 2.81 4.21 -9.52
C ALA A 133 1.33 4.14 -9.14
N ARG A 134 1.00 4.36 -7.87
CA ARG A 134 -0.35 4.25 -7.29
C ARG A 134 -0.64 5.33 -6.27
#